data_AF-W0ECG7-F1
#
_entry.id   AF-W0ECG7-F1
#
_cell.length_a   1.000
_cell.length_b   1.000
_cell.length_c   1.000
_cell.angle_alpha   90.00
_cell.angle_beta   90.00
_cell.angle_gamma   90.00
#
_symmetry.space_group_name_H-M   'P 1'
#
loop_
_entity.id
_entity.type
_entity.pdbx_description
1 polymer ?
#
loop_
_entity_poly.entity_id
_entity_poly.type
_entity_poly.pdbx_seq_one_letter_code
_entity_poly.pdbx_strand_id
1 'polypeptide(L)'
;MNIYDIFMSPFEKSGLTKIRKNIIPQAFGDVLEIGYGTGVNFPYYNLSTVQHISALDTKTSPIKIKTGLPLEFFEGQAENLPFAPESFDTVVETLVFCSVKNLDKAINEVLRVLKPGGLFIFMDHVLPEEKSMATLFKATNTVWPKIASGCQLTREPHKLIEASGLIMEQSGTFGHDIFRWGIGRKA
;
A
#
# COMPACT_ATOMS: atom_id res chain seq x y z
N MET A 1 -6.62 -20.77 -10.00
CA MET A 1 -7.58 -19.76 -9.51
C MET A 1 -7.79 -20.08 -8.03
N ASN A 2 -7.39 -19.19 -7.13
CA ASN A 2 -7.28 -19.50 -5.69
C ASN A 2 -8.69 -19.46 -5.06
N ILE A 3 -8.96 -20.29 -4.05
CA ILE A 3 -10.21 -20.29 -3.25
C ILE A 3 -10.50 -18.88 -2.69
N TYR A 4 -9.45 -18.12 -2.41
CA TYR A 4 -9.53 -16.71 -2.02
C TYR A 4 -10.20 -15.82 -3.09
N ASP A 5 -9.87 -16.02 -4.37
CA ASP A 5 -10.43 -15.23 -5.47
C ASP A 5 -11.94 -15.45 -5.62
N ILE A 6 -12.44 -16.61 -5.22
CA ILE A 6 -13.86 -16.99 -5.31
C ILE A 6 -14.67 -16.35 -4.18
N PHE A 7 -14.12 -16.28 -2.97
CA PHE A 7 -14.79 -15.70 -1.81
C PHE A 7 -14.79 -14.15 -1.83
N MET A 8 -13.75 -13.51 -2.36
CA MET A 8 -13.62 -12.04 -2.37
C MET A 8 -14.25 -11.33 -3.59
N SER A 9 -14.80 -12.07 -4.55
CA SER A 9 -14.96 -11.58 -5.92
C SER A 9 -15.97 -10.44 -6.13
N PRO A 10 -17.21 -10.45 -5.62
CA PRO A 10 -18.19 -9.45 -6.08
C PRO A 10 -18.29 -8.20 -5.19
N PHE A 11 -18.15 -8.34 -3.88
CA PHE A 11 -18.41 -7.26 -2.93
C PHE A 11 -17.14 -6.51 -2.48
N GLU A 12 -16.02 -7.19 -2.23
CA GLU A 12 -14.76 -6.55 -1.81
C GLU A 12 -14.05 -5.81 -2.95
N LYS A 13 -14.14 -6.32 -4.19
CA LYS A 13 -13.56 -5.63 -5.37
C LYS A 13 -14.16 -4.25 -5.59
N SER A 14 -15.45 -4.07 -5.34
CA SER A 14 -16.11 -2.76 -5.52
C SER A 14 -15.65 -1.71 -4.51
N GLY A 15 -15.49 -2.11 -3.23
CA GLY A 15 -15.05 -1.22 -2.16
C GLY A 15 -13.59 -0.81 -2.27
N LEU A 16 -12.69 -1.77 -2.49
CA LEU A 16 -11.27 -1.47 -2.66
C LEU A 16 -11.02 -0.63 -3.91
N THR A 17 -11.77 -0.86 -4.99
CA THR A 17 -11.72 -0.01 -6.19
C THR A 17 -12.20 1.41 -5.88
N LYS A 18 -13.27 1.55 -5.10
CA LYS A 18 -13.79 2.86 -4.69
C LYS A 18 -12.77 3.63 -3.84
N ILE A 19 -12.09 2.96 -2.91
CA ILE A 19 -11.02 3.56 -2.12
C ILE A 19 -9.89 4.03 -3.02
N ARG A 20 -9.38 3.19 -3.92
CA ARG A 20 -8.31 3.56 -4.86
C ARG A 20 -8.67 4.79 -5.69
N LYS A 21 -9.89 4.84 -6.23
CA LYS A 21 -10.40 6.00 -6.99
C LYS A 21 -10.47 7.29 -6.18
N ASN A 22 -10.49 7.22 -4.85
CA ASN A 22 -10.54 8.38 -3.97
C ASN A 22 -9.15 8.81 -3.47
N ILE A 23 -8.26 7.85 -3.18
CA ILE A 23 -6.97 8.16 -2.54
C ILE A 23 -5.84 8.33 -3.56
N ILE A 24 -5.76 7.51 -4.61
CA ILE A 24 -4.66 7.52 -5.58
C ILE A 24 -4.58 8.83 -6.38
N PRO A 25 -5.70 9.48 -6.79
CA PRO A 25 -5.64 10.77 -7.48
C PRO A 25 -5.04 11.92 -6.65
N GLN A 26 -4.84 11.74 -5.34
CA GLN A 26 -4.25 12.76 -4.45
C GLN A 26 -2.71 12.77 -4.52
N ALA A 27 -2.09 11.77 -5.16
CA ALA A 27 -0.66 11.76 -5.40
C ALA A 27 -0.23 12.91 -6.32
N PHE A 28 0.99 13.42 -6.10
CA PHE A 28 1.58 14.50 -6.88
C PHE A 28 3.10 14.36 -6.98
N GLY A 29 3.68 15.07 -7.95
CA GLY A 29 5.13 15.20 -8.13
C GLY A 29 5.80 13.90 -8.57
N ASP A 30 6.98 13.63 -8.01
CA ASP A 30 7.68 12.37 -8.17
C ASP A 30 7.06 11.32 -7.22
N VAL A 31 6.48 10.28 -7.80
CA VAL A 31 5.76 9.24 -7.05
C VAL A 31 6.58 7.94 -7.00
N LEU A 32 6.70 7.37 -5.81
CA LEU A 32 7.14 5.98 -5.62
C LEU A 32 5.94 5.08 -5.36
N GLU A 33 5.64 4.15 -6.27
CA GLU A 33 4.69 3.05 -6.06
C GLU A 33 5.47 1.84 -5.53
N ILE A 34 5.21 1.44 -4.29
CA ILE A 34 5.78 0.22 -3.69
C ILE A 34 4.80 -0.94 -3.89
N GLY A 35 5.31 -2.07 -4.37
CA GLY A 35 4.54 -3.30 -4.61
C GLY A 35 3.53 -3.15 -5.73
N TYR A 36 3.96 -2.64 -6.90
CA TYR A 36 3.06 -2.32 -8.01
C TYR A 36 2.28 -3.55 -8.54
N GLY A 37 2.81 -4.77 -8.38
CA GLY A 37 2.15 -6.02 -8.75
C GLY A 37 1.61 -6.01 -10.18
N THR A 38 0.29 -6.12 -10.32
CA THR A 38 -0.39 -6.09 -11.64
C THR A 38 -0.72 -4.68 -12.12
N GLY A 39 -0.30 -3.64 -11.39
CA GLY A 39 -0.47 -2.23 -11.71
C GLY A 39 -1.90 -1.70 -11.50
N VAL A 40 -2.63 -2.26 -10.53
CA VAL A 40 -4.05 -1.90 -10.28
C VAL A 40 -4.27 -0.44 -9.90
N ASN A 41 -3.26 0.24 -9.36
CA ASN A 41 -3.35 1.65 -8.98
C ASN A 41 -3.13 2.59 -10.17
N PHE A 42 -2.40 2.15 -11.21
CA PHE A 42 -1.95 3.00 -12.30
C PHE A 42 -3.05 3.75 -13.05
N PRO A 43 -4.23 3.15 -13.33
CA PRO A 43 -5.33 3.87 -13.99
C PRO A 43 -5.94 5.01 -13.16
N TYR A 44 -5.60 5.13 -11.87
CA TYR A 44 -6.19 6.11 -10.96
C TYR A 44 -5.26 7.30 -10.67
N TYR A 45 -4.01 7.29 -11.12
CA TYR A 45 -3.13 8.44 -10.97
C TYR A 45 -3.65 9.63 -11.79
N ASN A 46 -3.60 10.81 -11.18
CA ASN A 46 -3.97 12.04 -11.85
C ASN A 46 -2.78 12.58 -12.68
N LEU A 47 -2.94 12.55 -14.01
CA LEU A 47 -1.88 12.91 -14.95
C LEU A 47 -1.49 14.40 -14.89
N SER A 48 -2.32 15.25 -14.28
CA SER A 48 -2.03 16.69 -14.16
C SER A 48 -1.21 17.04 -12.92
N THR A 49 -1.15 16.17 -11.91
CA THR A 49 -0.41 16.39 -10.66
C THR A 49 0.83 15.52 -10.54
N VAL A 50 0.85 14.35 -11.17
CA VAL A 50 1.99 13.42 -11.18
C VAL A 50 2.95 13.75 -12.33
N GLN A 51 4.24 13.80 -12.02
CA GLN A 51 5.31 14.08 -13.01
C GLN A 51 5.99 12.80 -13.47
N HIS A 52 6.27 11.89 -12.54
CA HIS A 52 6.96 10.64 -12.79
C HIS A 52 6.51 9.56 -11.78
N ILE A 53 6.46 8.30 -12.21
CA ILE A 53 6.19 7.16 -11.33
C ILE A 53 7.40 6.21 -11.37
N SER A 54 8.05 6.03 -10.21
CA SER A 54 8.96 4.93 -9.95
C SER A 54 8.17 3.77 -9.35
N ALA A 55 8.03 2.67 -10.09
CA ALA A 55 7.29 1.49 -9.68
C ALA A 55 8.24 0.39 -9.20
N LEU A 56 8.25 0.14 -7.90
CA LEU A 56 9.12 -0.84 -7.26
C LEU A 56 8.33 -2.11 -6.90
N ASP A 57 8.87 -3.27 -7.20
CA ASP A 57 8.38 -4.55 -6.69
C ASP A 57 9.57 -5.48 -6.36
N THR A 58 9.33 -6.49 -5.55
CA THR A 58 10.34 -7.52 -5.21
C THR A 58 10.82 -8.32 -6.40
N LYS A 59 9.99 -8.38 -7.45
CA LYS A 59 10.35 -8.97 -8.73
C LYS A 59 9.71 -8.16 -9.85
N THR A 60 10.56 -7.60 -10.70
CA THR A 60 10.06 -6.86 -11.87
C THR A 60 9.30 -7.79 -12.80
N SER A 61 8.11 -7.34 -13.19
CA SER A 61 7.22 -8.03 -14.13
C SER A 61 6.75 -7.06 -15.20
N PRO A 62 6.84 -7.41 -16.50
CA PRO A 62 6.40 -6.54 -17.57
C PRO A 62 4.87 -6.44 -17.54
N ILE A 63 4.37 -5.29 -17.08
CA ILE A 63 2.94 -4.98 -17.13
C ILE A 63 2.66 -4.06 -18.31
N LYS A 64 1.67 -4.43 -19.13
CA LYS A 64 1.24 -3.62 -20.27
C LYS A 64 0.18 -2.63 -19.80
N ILE A 65 0.60 -1.52 -19.19
CA ILE A 65 -0.28 -0.44 -18.77
C ILE A 65 0.08 0.83 -19.52
N LYS A 66 -0.93 1.47 -20.11
CA LYS A 66 -0.80 2.82 -20.65
C LYS A 66 -1.20 3.80 -19.55
N THR A 67 -0.22 4.39 -18.88
CA THR A 67 -0.46 5.39 -17.84
C THR A 67 -0.56 6.80 -18.42
N GLY A 68 0.04 7.06 -19.58
CA GLY A 68 0.20 8.42 -20.09
C GLY A 68 1.24 9.25 -19.31
N LEU A 69 1.96 8.61 -18.37
CA LEU A 69 3.01 9.20 -17.53
C LEU A 69 4.34 8.50 -17.77
N PRO A 70 5.48 9.20 -17.58
CA PRO A 70 6.77 8.57 -17.37
C PRO A 70 6.68 7.53 -16.25
N LEU A 71 7.01 6.27 -16.58
CA LEU A 71 6.91 5.12 -15.68
C LEU A 71 8.18 4.28 -15.81
N GLU A 72 8.90 4.14 -14.70
CA GLU A 72 10.11 3.32 -14.59
C GLU A 72 9.92 2.19 -13.59
N PHE A 73 10.49 1.02 -13.89
CA PHE A 73 10.36 -0.16 -13.05
C PHE A 73 11.66 -0.47 -12.31
N PHE A 74 11.53 -0.74 -11.01
CA PHE A 74 12.63 -1.04 -10.11
C PHE A 74 12.40 -2.38 -9.42
N GLU A 75 13.47 -3.12 -9.20
CA GLU A 75 13.45 -4.30 -8.34
C GLU A 75 14.00 -3.94 -6.95
N GLY A 76 13.27 -4.25 -5.89
CA GLY A 76 13.70 -3.95 -4.53
C GLY A 76 12.71 -4.38 -3.46
N GLN A 77 13.10 -4.17 -2.20
CA GLN A 77 12.25 -4.45 -1.03
C GLN A 77 11.87 -3.14 -0.35
N ALA A 78 10.65 -3.06 0.20
CA ALA A 78 10.19 -1.88 0.94
C ALA A 78 11.09 -1.57 2.14
N GLU A 79 11.71 -2.59 2.72
CA GLU A 79 12.66 -2.48 3.83
C GLU A 79 14.05 -1.98 3.43
N ASN A 80 14.34 -1.80 2.13
CA ASN A 80 15.63 -1.32 1.64
C ASN A 80 15.45 -0.69 0.26
N LEU A 81 14.87 0.51 0.24
CA LEU A 81 14.54 1.24 -0.97
C LEU A 81 15.82 1.76 -1.64
N PRO A 82 16.06 1.47 -2.93
CA PRO A 82 17.27 1.85 -3.65
C PRO A 82 17.27 3.33 -4.11
N PHE A 83 16.71 4.21 -3.28
CA PHE A 83 16.56 5.63 -3.58
C PHE A 83 17.23 6.49 -2.52
N ALA A 84 17.66 7.69 -2.90
CA ALA A 84 18.22 8.65 -1.96
C ALA A 84 17.13 9.13 -0.97
N PRO A 85 17.52 9.69 0.19
CA PRO A 85 16.57 10.40 1.04
C PRO A 85 15.86 11.53 0.26
N GLU A 86 14.64 11.86 0.68
CA GLU A 86 13.90 13.04 0.19
C GLU A 86 13.80 13.14 -1.33
N SER A 87 13.62 11.99 -2.00
CA SER A 87 13.55 11.90 -3.46
C SER A 87 12.12 11.96 -4.00
N PHE A 88 11.11 11.66 -3.18
CA PHE A 88 9.73 11.57 -3.65
C PHE A 88 8.80 12.57 -2.96
N ASP A 89 7.91 13.15 -3.74
CA ASP A 89 6.81 14.00 -3.27
C ASP A 89 5.66 13.15 -2.74
N THR A 90 5.43 11.97 -3.34
CA THR A 90 4.45 10.99 -2.85
C THR A 90 5.05 9.59 -2.82
N VAL A 91 4.79 8.85 -1.75
CA VAL A 91 4.99 7.40 -1.70
C VAL A 91 3.62 6.74 -1.56
N VAL A 92 3.38 5.69 -2.35
CA VAL A 92 2.13 4.95 -2.36
C VAL A 92 2.42 3.48 -2.12
N GLU A 93 1.66 2.85 -1.23
CA GLU A 93 1.57 1.40 -1.14
C GLU A 93 0.10 0.99 -1.02
N THR A 94 -0.28 -0.13 -1.63
CA THR A 94 -1.59 -0.73 -1.35
C THR A 94 -1.48 -2.25 -1.28
N LEU A 95 -1.85 -2.83 -0.15
CA LEU A 95 -1.83 -4.26 0.17
C LEU A 95 -0.40 -4.82 0.17
N VAL A 96 0.57 -4.04 0.65
CA VAL A 96 1.98 -4.41 0.68
C VAL A 96 2.48 -4.58 2.12
N PHE A 97 2.21 -3.61 2.99
CA PHE A 97 2.82 -3.54 4.33
C PHE A 97 2.29 -4.61 5.27
N CYS A 98 1.15 -5.21 4.95
CA CYS A 98 0.71 -6.45 5.58
C CYS A 98 1.62 -7.67 5.33
N SER A 99 2.47 -7.63 4.30
CA SER A 99 3.27 -8.77 3.81
C SER A 99 4.78 -8.59 3.95
N VAL A 100 5.26 -7.37 4.24
CA VAL A 100 6.70 -7.11 4.45
C VAL A 100 7.25 -7.91 5.63
N LYS A 101 8.55 -8.20 5.65
CA LYS A 101 9.18 -8.93 6.76
C LYS A 101 9.34 -8.02 7.98
N ASN A 102 9.85 -6.81 7.77
CA ASN A 102 10.07 -5.84 8.84
C ASN A 102 9.33 -4.54 8.54
N LEU A 103 8.18 -4.37 9.20
CA LEU A 103 7.28 -3.25 8.99
C LEU A 103 7.88 -1.92 9.46
N ASP A 104 8.52 -1.89 10.64
CA ASP A 104 9.21 -0.70 11.14
C ASP A 104 10.29 -0.22 10.16
N LYS A 105 11.06 -1.16 9.60
CA LYS A 105 12.09 -0.82 8.61
C LYS A 105 11.47 -0.29 7.31
N ALA A 106 10.37 -0.88 6.83
CA ALA A 106 9.66 -0.39 5.65
C ALA A 106 9.12 1.03 5.86
N ILE A 107 8.49 1.31 7.01
CA ILE A 107 7.97 2.65 7.34
C ILE A 107 9.12 3.66 7.44
N ASN A 108 10.23 3.30 8.09
CA ASN A 108 11.42 4.17 8.17
C ASN A 108 12.00 4.49 6.79
N GLU A 109 12.03 3.52 5.87
CA GLU A 109 12.46 3.76 4.49
C GLU A 109 11.51 4.70 3.75
N VAL A 110 10.19 4.54 3.91
CA VAL A 110 9.20 5.49 3.38
C VAL A 110 9.45 6.90 3.89
N LEU A 111 9.60 7.07 5.20
CA LEU A 111 9.91 8.37 5.80
C LEU A 111 11.24 8.94 5.30
N ARG A 112 12.24 8.09 5.09
CA ARG A 112 13.56 8.51 4.59
C ARG A 112 13.45 9.05 3.17
N VAL A 113 12.77 8.36 2.27
CA VAL A 113 12.69 8.75 0.85
C VAL A 113 11.66 9.85 0.57
N LEU A 114 10.70 10.08 1.47
CA LEU A 114 9.76 11.18 1.37
C LEU A 114 10.43 12.53 1.62
N LYS A 115 10.15 13.50 0.75
CA LYS A 115 10.47 14.93 0.97
C LYS A 115 9.68 15.48 2.17
N PRO A 116 10.20 16.47 2.92
CA PRO A 116 9.38 17.25 3.84
C PRO A 116 8.16 17.83 3.12
N GLY A 117 6.97 17.74 3.72
CA GLY A 117 5.71 18.09 3.09
C GLY A 117 5.16 17.05 2.10
N GLY A 118 5.88 15.96 1.83
CA GLY A 118 5.46 14.87 0.94
C GLY A 118 4.35 14.01 1.54
N LEU A 119 3.63 13.28 0.69
CA LEU A 119 2.50 12.43 1.07
C LEU A 119 2.86 10.95 1.11
N PHE A 120 2.42 10.26 2.15
CA PHE A 120 2.31 8.81 2.18
C PHE A 120 0.85 8.38 2.05
N ILE A 121 0.54 7.66 0.98
CA ILE A 121 -0.80 7.09 0.72
C ILE A 121 -0.71 5.59 0.91
N PHE A 122 -1.52 5.04 1.81
CA PHE A 122 -1.46 3.63 2.19
C PHE A 122 -2.84 2.98 2.21
N MET A 123 -2.88 1.66 2.00
CA MET A 123 -4.10 0.86 2.17
C MET A 123 -3.74 -0.61 2.39
N ASP A 124 -4.03 -1.17 3.55
CA ASP A 124 -3.79 -2.59 3.87
C ASP A 124 -5.03 -3.24 4.46
N HIS A 125 -5.03 -4.58 4.48
CA HIS A 125 -5.84 -5.27 5.49
C HIS A 125 -5.16 -5.18 6.86
N VAL A 126 -5.96 -5.25 7.90
CA VAL A 126 -5.54 -5.16 9.30
C VAL A 126 -6.27 -6.22 10.11
N LEU A 127 -5.79 -6.47 11.33
CA LEU A 127 -6.54 -7.24 12.30
C LEU A 127 -7.87 -6.51 12.60
N PRO A 128 -9.05 -7.13 12.37
CA PRO A 128 -10.33 -6.49 12.65
C PRO A 128 -10.52 -6.23 14.16
N GLU A 129 -11.29 -5.20 14.51
CA GLU A 129 -11.58 -4.88 15.92
C GLU A 129 -12.62 -5.84 16.54
N GLU A 130 -13.51 -6.39 15.71
CA GLU A 130 -14.52 -7.34 16.16
C GLU A 130 -13.86 -8.63 16.68
N LYS A 131 -14.16 -9.00 17.94
CA LYS A 131 -13.43 -10.04 18.67
C LYS A 131 -13.50 -11.42 18.01
N SER A 132 -14.64 -11.79 17.45
CA SER A 132 -14.82 -13.10 16.83
C SER A 132 -14.01 -13.22 15.53
N MET A 133 -14.04 -12.19 14.69
CA MET A 133 -13.23 -12.06 13.47
C MET A 133 -11.74 -11.98 13.79
N ALA A 134 -11.34 -11.20 14.80
CA ALA A 134 -9.96 -11.12 15.25
C ALA A 134 -9.44 -12.50 15.72
N THR A 135 -10.27 -13.27 16.42
CA THR A 135 -9.93 -14.63 16.86
C THR A 135 -9.76 -15.55 15.67
N LEU A 136 -10.65 -15.48 14.67
CA LEU A 136 -10.53 -16.23 13.43
C LEU A 136 -9.24 -15.89 12.68
N PHE A 137 -8.95 -14.59 12.49
CA PHE A 137 -7.74 -14.11 11.82
C PHE A 137 -6.47 -14.60 12.52
N LYS A 138 -6.44 -14.54 13.86
CA LYS A 138 -5.31 -15.07 14.66
C LYS A 138 -5.14 -16.57 14.47
N ALA A 139 -6.24 -17.33 14.49
CA ALA A 139 -6.20 -18.78 14.35
C ALA A 139 -5.70 -19.22 12.96
N THR A 140 -6.06 -18.50 11.90
CA THR A 140 -5.65 -18.84 10.52
C THR A 140 -4.28 -18.29 10.13
N ASN A 141 -3.76 -17.29 10.86
CA ASN A 141 -2.49 -16.62 10.55
C ASN A 141 -1.25 -17.53 10.54
N THR A 142 -1.27 -18.71 11.16
CA THR A 142 -0.11 -19.64 11.10
C THR A 142 0.08 -20.24 9.70
N VAL A 143 -1.03 -20.46 8.98
CA VAL A 143 -1.02 -21.04 7.64
C VAL A 143 -1.05 -19.94 6.58
N TRP A 144 -1.75 -18.85 6.86
CA TRP A 144 -2.05 -17.79 5.90
C TRP A 144 -0.82 -17.20 5.16
N PRO A 145 0.28 -16.78 5.84
CA PRO A 145 1.45 -16.22 5.16
C PRO A 145 2.08 -17.18 4.15
N LYS A 146 1.94 -18.50 4.35
CA LYS A 146 2.50 -19.51 3.44
C LYS A 146 1.73 -19.61 2.13
N ILE A 147 0.45 -19.22 2.12
CA ILE A 147 -0.45 -19.34 0.96
C ILE A 147 -0.84 -17.99 0.35
N ALA A 148 -0.59 -16.89 1.06
CA ALA A 148 -0.93 -15.52 0.67
C ALA A 148 0.32 -14.62 0.57
N SER A 149 1.41 -15.14 0.01
CA SER A 149 2.63 -14.37 -0.29
C SER A 149 3.22 -13.58 0.89
N GLY A 150 3.23 -14.16 2.08
CA GLY A 150 3.79 -13.54 3.29
C GLY A 150 2.84 -12.62 4.05
N CYS A 151 1.62 -12.40 3.55
CA CYS A 151 0.56 -11.64 4.21
C CYS A 151 0.32 -12.14 5.64
N GLN A 152 0.31 -11.22 6.61
CA GLN A 152 0.02 -11.48 8.01
C GLN A 152 -1.33 -10.85 8.38
N LEU A 153 -2.30 -11.68 8.75
CA LEU A 153 -3.67 -11.26 9.14
C LEU A 153 -3.71 -10.55 10.50
N THR A 154 -2.68 -10.76 11.32
CA THR A 154 -2.57 -10.15 12.65
C THR A 154 -1.86 -8.81 12.65
N ARG A 155 -1.44 -8.34 11.47
CA ARG A 155 -0.66 -7.11 11.33
C ARG A 155 -1.57 -5.89 11.36
N GLU A 156 -1.04 -4.79 11.88
CA GLU A 156 -1.75 -3.52 12.05
C GLU A 156 -0.89 -2.35 11.55
N PRO A 157 -0.59 -2.23 10.23
CA PRO A 157 0.31 -1.21 9.70
C PRO A 157 -0.08 0.21 10.07
N HIS A 158 -1.39 0.50 9.98
CA HIS A 158 -1.99 1.79 10.33
C HIS A 158 -1.50 2.33 11.69
N LYS A 159 -1.39 1.49 12.74
CA LYS A 159 -0.95 1.95 14.07
C LYS A 159 0.48 2.46 14.07
N LEU A 160 1.37 1.76 13.37
CA LEU A 160 2.77 2.18 13.27
C LEU A 160 2.91 3.41 12.38
N ILE A 161 2.12 3.50 11.31
CA ILE A 161 2.10 4.67 10.42
C ILE A 161 1.60 5.91 11.18
N GLU A 162 0.51 5.79 11.94
CA GLU A 162 -0.03 6.86 12.79
C GLU A 162 0.97 7.30 13.87
N ALA A 163 1.79 6.38 14.38
CA ALA A 163 2.83 6.66 15.36
C ALA A 163 4.17 7.15 14.73
N SER A 164 4.28 7.16 13.41
CA SER A 164 5.54 7.42 12.69
C SER A 164 5.95 8.89 12.60
N GLY A 165 5.09 9.80 13.09
CA GLY A 165 5.29 11.25 13.01
C GLY A 165 4.69 11.91 11.76
N LEU A 166 3.99 11.14 10.91
CA LEU A 166 3.18 11.70 9.83
C LEU A 166 1.96 12.45 10.40
N ILE A 167 1.62 13.57 9.76
CA ILE A 167 0.38 14.30 10.02
C ILE A 167 -0.72 13.65 9.19
N MET A 168 -1.62 12.92 9.83
CA MET A 168 -2.72 12.24 9.15
C MET A 168 -3.76 13.25 8.65
N GLU A 169 -3.92 13.35 7.33
CA GLU A 169 -4.88 14.26 6.70
C GLU A 169 -6.24 13.59 6.47
N GLN A 170 -6.20 12.32 6.05
CA GLN A 170 -7.39 11.50 5.80
C GLN A 170 -7.11 10.06 6.21
N SER A 171 -8.15 9.37 6.68
CA SER A 171 -8.10 7.94 6.97
C SER A 171 -9.51 7.35 6.95
N GLY A 172 -9.62 6.06 6.70
CA GLY A 172 -10.90 5.36 6.80
C GLY A 172 -10.76 3.86 6.79
N THR A 173 -11.89 3.19 6.98
CA THR A 173 -11.99 1.73 7.01
C THR A 173 -12.98 1.21 5.97
N PHE A 174 -12.86 -0.07 5.62
CA PHE A 174 -13.81 -0.78 4.76
C PHE A 174 -13.88 -2.27 5.12
N GLY A 175 -15.04 -2.89 4.83
CA GLY A 175 -15.23 -4.32 5.02
C GLY A 175 -15.18 -4.76 6.47
N HIS A 176 -15.98 -4.14 7.36
CA HIS A 176 -15.96 -4.43 8.81
C HIS A 176 -14.58 -4.21 9.44
N ASP A 177 -13.93 -3.10 9.10
CA ASP A 177 -12.60 -2.71 9.57
C ASP A 177 -11.47 -3.67 9.20
N ILE A 178 -11.72 -4.61 8.28
CA ILE A 178 -10.69 -5.48 7.71
C ILE A 178 -9.68 -4.64 6.93
N PHE A 179 -10.12 -3.63 6.18
CA PHE A 179 -9.23 -2.78 5.40
C PHE A 179 -9.14 -1.39 6.02
N ARG A 180 -7.93 -0.84 6.08
CA ARG A 180 -7.67 0.55 6.47
C ARG A 180 -6.86 1.23 5.40
N TRP A 181 -7.15 2.50 5.19
CA TRP A 181 -6.43 3.37 4.28
C TRP A 181 -6.18 4.72 4.92
N GLY A 182 -5.18 5.44 4.44
CA GLY A 182 -4.88 6.78 4.91
C GLY A 182 -3.97 7.57 3.98
N ILE A 183 -3.93 8.87 4.26
CA ILE A 183 -3.06 9.86 3.61
C ILE A 183 -2.39 10.64 4.75
N GLY A 184 -1.09 10.42 4.92
CA GLY A 184 -0.27 11.10 5.92
C GLY A 184 0.73 12.03 5.25
N ARG A 185 0.95 13.22 5.80
CA ARG A 185 1.96 14.16 5.33
C ARG A 185 3.20 14.12 6.22
N LYS A 186 4.39 14.09 5.62
CA LYS A 186 5.64 14.26 6.35
C LYS A 186 5.78 15.71 6.78
N ALA A 187 6.01 15.93 8.07
CA ALA A 187 6.27 17.26 8.64
C ALA A 187 7.55 17.90 8.07
#